data_AF-A0A3M0YFQ9-F1
#
_entry.id   AF-A0A3M0YFQ9-F1
#
_cell.length_a   1.000
_cell.length_b   1.000
_cell.length_c   1.000
_cell.angle_alpha   90.00
_cell.angle_beta   90.00
_cell.angle_gamma   90.00
#
_symmetry.space_group_name_H-M   'P 1'
#
loop_
_entity.id
_entity.type
_entity.pdbx_description
1 polymer ?
#
loop_
_entity_poly.entity_id
_entity_poly.type
_entity_poly.pdbx_seq_one_letter_code
_entity_poly.pdbx_strand_id
1 'polypeptide(L)' 'MPKLGVVMDPIGSIDIKKDTTFAMLLEAQRRGWSLFYMEQGDLFLEGGEACAALAPLEVQEHPR' A
#
# COMPACT_ATOMS: atom_id res chain seq x y z
N MET A 1 2.94 10.26 13.82
CA MET A 1 2.12 9.14 13.29
C MET A 1 2.89 8.52 12.13
N PRO A 2 3.18 7.20 12.12
CA PRO A 2 4.02 6.58 11.09
C PRO A 2 3.36 6.56 9.71
N LYS A 3 4.20 6.56 8.66
CA LYS A 3 3.78 6.39 7.27
C LYS A 3 4.32 5.06 6.75
N LEU A 4 3.48 4.28 6.09
CA LEU A 4 3.85 3.01 5.46
C LEU A 4 3.53 3.08 3.97
N GLY A 5 4.56 2.96 3.14
CA GLY A 5 4.43 2.78 1.70
C GLY A 5 4.58 1.32 1.32
N VAL A 6 3.71 0.81 0.45
CA VAL A 6 3.76 -0.57 -0.05
C VAL A 6 3.78 -0.55 -1.57
N VAL A 7 4.77 -1.25 -2.14
CA VAL A 7 4.83 -1.57 -3.56
C VAL A 7 4.13 -2.90 -3.76
N MET A 8 3.09 -2.96 -4.59
CA MET A 8 2.39 -4.22 -4.88
C MET A 8 1.73 -4.23 -6.26
N ASP A 9 1.25 -5.40 -6.68
CA ASP A 9 0.44 -5.56 -7.89
C ASP A 9 -0.83 -4.70 -7.84
N PRO A 10 -1.48 -4.40 -9.00
CA PRO A 10 -2.65 -3.54 -9.05
C PRO A 10 -3.70 -3.89 -8.00
N ILE A 11 -3.99 -2.96 -7.08
CA ILE A 11 -4.84 -3.21 -5.91
C ILE A 11 -6.25 -3.66 -6.28
N GLY A 12 -6.76 -3.24 -7.45
CA GLY A 12 -8.05 -3.65 -7.99
C GLY A 12 -8.15 -5.14 -8.37
N SER A 13 -7.03 -5.86 -8.40
CA SER A 13 -6.95 -7.27 -8.79
C SER A 13 -6.57 -8.22 -7.65
N ILE A 14 -6.34 -7.70 -6.44
CA ILE A 14 -5.84 -8.49 -5.31
C ILE A 14 -6.95 -9.40 -4.75
N ASP A 15 -6.65 -10.70 -4.62
CA ASP A 15 -7.48 -11.64 -3.86
C ASP A 15 -7.21 -11.45 -2.35
N ILE A 16 -8.01 -10.57 -1.75
CA ILE A 16 -7.98 -10.21 -0.32
C ILE A 16 -7.87 -11.44 0.60
N LYS A 17 -8.49 -12.57 0.22
CA LYS A 17 -8.55 -13.77 1.08
C LYS A 17 -7.24 -14.54 1.17
N LYS A 18 -6.30 -14.32 0.24
CA LYS A 18 -5.03 -15.04 0.17
C LYS A 18 -3.82 -14.12 0.39
N ASP A 19 -4.07 -12.84 0.57
CA ASP A 19 -3.04 -11.83 0.59
C ASP A 19 -2.68 -11.45 2.03
N THR A 20 -1.51 -11.90 2.48
CA THR A 20 -0.97 -11.55 3.80
C THR A 20 -0.61 -10.07 3.91
N THR A 21 -0.37 -9.38 2.79
CA THR A 21 -0.15 -7.93 2.75
C THR A 21 -1.41 -7.18 3.14
N PHE A 22 -2.61 -7.63 2.73
CA PHE A 22 -3.86 -7.00 3.16
C PHE A 22 -4.05 -7.02 4.68
N ALA A 23 -3.76 -8.15 5.33
CA ALA A 23 -3.85 -8.25 6.79
C ALA A 23 -2.86 -7.31 7.51
N MET A 24 -1.65 -7.14 6.96
CA MET A 24 -0.67 -6.19 7.48
C MET A 24 -1.14 -4.74 7.34
N LEU A 25 -1.74 -4.39 6.19
CA LEU A 25 -2.29 -3.06 5.94
C LEU A 25 -3.44 -2.73 6.90
N LEU A 26 -4.35 -3.68 7.13
CA LEU A 26 -5.44 -3.51 8.10
C LEU A 26 -4.92 -3.23 9.51
N GLU A 27 -3.94 -4.00 9.97
CA GLU A 27 -3.37 -3.81 11.31
C GLU A 27 -2.58 -2.49 11.42
N ALA A 28 -1.86 -2.09 10.37
CA ALA A 28 -1.18 -0.80 10.32
C ALA A 28 -2.20 0.37 10.38
N GLN A 29 -3.29 0.30 9.62
CA GLN A 29 -4.38 1.28 9.68
C GLN A 29 -5.03 1.31 11.06
N ARG A 30 -5.27 0.14 11.68
CA ARG A 30 -5.83 0.04 13.04
C ARG A 30 -4.92 0.68 14.10
N ARG A 31 -3.60 0.67 13.89
CA ARG A 31 -2.61 1.38 14.72
C ARG A 31 -2.52 2.88 14.39
N GLY A 32 -3.36 3.38 13.48
CA GLY A 32 -3.40 4.77 13.06
C GLY A 32 -2.29 5.16 12.08
N TRP A 33 -1.66 4.23 11.37
CA TRP A 33 -0.63 4.58 10.39
C TRP A 33 -1.26 5.15 9.12
N SER A 34 -0.58 6.10 8.48
CA SER A 34 -0.97 6.56 7.14
C SER A 34 -0.41 5.61 6.10
N LEU A 35 -1.28 5.05 5.26
CA LEU A 35 -0.90 4.08 4.25
C LEU A 35 -0.79 4.74 2.88
N PHE A 36 0.19 4.28 2.11
CA PHE A 36 0.44 4.70 0.75
C PHE A 36 0.70 3.47 -0.13
N TYR A 37 0.15 3.53 -1.33
CA TYR A 37 0.23 2.50 -2.36
C TYR A 37 1.02 3.04 -3.56
N MET A 38 1.75 2.14 -4.21
CA MET A 38 2.47 2.38 -5.45
C MET A 38 2.64 1.06 -6.21
N GLU A 39 2.69 1.14 -7.53
CA GLU A 39 3.07 0.03 -8.41
C GLU A 39 4.56 0.09 -8.74
N GLN A 40 5.11 -0.97 -9.35
CA GLN A 40 6.50 -0.95 -9.80
C GLN A 40 6.77 0.17 -10.81
N GLY A 41 5.78 0.53 -11.63
CA GLY A 41 5.88 1.62 -12.60
C GLY A 41 5.92 3.02 -11.98
N ASP A 42 5.54 3.15 -10.71
CA ASP A 42 5.57 4.41 -9.99
C ASP A 42 6.94 4.72 -9.36
N LEU A 43 7.87 3.75 -9.41
CA LEU A 43 9.24 3.91 -8.93
C LEU A 43 10.10 4.54 -10.02
N PHE A 44 10.82 5.61 -9.67
CA PHE A 44 11.71 6.30 -10.60
C PHE A 44 12.94 6.88 -9.88
N LEU A 45 13.91 7.31 -10.67
CA LEU A 45 15.08 8.04 -10.17
C LEU A 45 14.94 9.51 -10.52
N GLU A 46 15.12 10.39 -9.54
CA GLU A 46 15.20 11.83 -9.73
C GLU A 46 16.50 12.34 -9.12
N GLY A 47 17.38 12.93 -9.93
CA GLY A 47 18.68 13.42 -9.44
C GLY A 47 19.61 12.34 -8.87
N GLY A 48 19.37 11.06 -9.17
CA GLY A 48 20.12 9.93 -8.60
C GLY A 48 19.54 9.42 -7.27
N GLU A 49 18.43 9.98 -6.79
CA GLU A 49 17.70 9.50 -5.62
C GLU A 49 16.52 8.62 -6.06
N ALA A 50 16.24 7.57 -5.28
CA ALA A 50 15.09 6.70 -5.52
C ALA A 50 13.82 7.38 -5.01
N CYS A 51 12.89 7.62 -5.92
CA CYS A 51 11.62 8.30 -5.69
C CYS A 51 10.44 7.39 -6.08
N ALA A 52 9.27 7.72 -5.57
CA ALA A 52 8.04 7.02 -5.91
C ALA A 52 6.85 7.99 -5.97
N ALA A 53 5.96 7.79 -6.94
CA ALA A 53 4.64 8.40 -6.91
C ALA A 53 3.74 7.59 -5.95
N LEU A 54 3.17 8.26 -4.94
CA LEU A 54 2.39 7.61 -3.89
C LEU A 54 0.91 7.96 -4.01
N ALA A 55 0.05 6.95 -3.99
CA ALA A 55 -1.39 7.12 -3.82
C ALA A 55 -1.78 6.85 -2.35
N PRO A 56 -2.58 7.71 -1.69
CA PRO A 56 -3.12 7.39 -0.37
C PRO A 56 -3.95 6.11 -0.42
N LEU A 57 -3.82 5.27 0.61
CA LEU A 57 -4.51 4.00 0.69
C LEU A 57 -5.38 3.92 1.95
N GLU A 58 -6.61 3.45 1.78
CA GLU A 58 -7.46 2.97 2.87
C GLU A 58 -7.89 1.54 2.56
N VAL A 59 -7.81 0.67 3.55
CA VAL A 59 -8.25 -0.73 3.44
C VAL A 59 -9.43 -0.99 4.36
N GLN A 60 -10.42 -1.71 3.85
CA GLN A 60 -11.62 -2.08 4.61
C GLN A 60 -11.94 -3.55 4.36
N GLU A 61 -12.14 -4.30 5.44
CA GLU A 61 -12.66 -5.66 5.33
C GLU A 61 -14.17 -5.59 5.14
N HIS A 62 -14.66 -5.99 3.97
CA HIS A 62 -16.09 -6.17 3.74
C HIS A 62 -16.45 -7.64 4.00
N PRO A 63 -17.24 -7.96 5.04
CA PRO A 63 -17.80 -9.29 5.16
C PRO A 63 -18.76 -9.51 3.99
N ARG A 64 -18.50 -10.53 3.18
CA ARG A 64 -19.48 -11.11 2.26
C ARG A 64 -20.28 -12.18 2.98
#